data_AF-A0A8J2LJW6-F1
#
_entry.id   AF-A0A8J2LJW6-F1
#
_cell.length_a   1.000
_cell.length_b   1.000
_cell.length_c   1.000
_cell.angle_alpha   90.00
_cell.angle_beta   90.00
_cell.angle_gamma   90.00
#
_symmetry.space_group_name_H-M   'P 1'
#
loop_
_entity.id
_entity.type
_entity.pdbx_description
1 polymer ?
#
loop_
_entity_poly.entity_id
_entity_poly.type
_entity_poly.pdbx_seq_one_letter_code
_entity_poly.pdbx_strand_id
1 'polypeptide(L)'
;MKMHVILRSYLLGFGFSIGQLLVWKTVDRAFGSYLSILCCFHYSEFLVTSIINPSALSLDSFLLNHSVEYGIAAGASWLEYAIELCLFPGLKLCQWPMKIGLFFCIAGELLRKGAMLTAWSNFTHLVRETRVEGHKLVTHGIFSLCRHPSYAGWFWWSIGTQVCPKEFIKSISIVET
;
A
#
# COMPACT_ATOMS: atom_id res chain seq x y z
N MET A 1 -11.00 21.23 1.50
CA MET A 1 -10.17 20.19 2.15
C MET A 1 -10.99 19.11 2.86
N LYS A 2 -11.83 19.42 3.87
CA LYS A 2 -12.59 18.42 4.66
C LYS A 2 -13.46 17.46 3.81
N MET A 3 -14.25 17.98 2.87
CA MET A 3 -15.11 17.17 1.99
C MET A 3 -14.30 16.14 1.16
N HIS A 4 -13.15 16.56 0.64
CA HIS A 4 -12.28 15.69 -0.16
C HIS A 4 -11.60 14.58 0.65
N VAL A 5 -11.35 14.81 1.95
CA VAL A 5 -10.88 13.77 2.87
C VAL A 5 -11.99 12.76 3.13
N ILE A 6 -13.20 13.23 3.45
CA ILE A 6 -14.36 12.37 3.70
C ILE A 6 -14.64 11.48 2.48
N LEU A 7 -14.67 12.07 1.28
CA LEU A 7 -14.92 11.33 0.05
C LEU A 7 -13.87 10.23 -0.19
N ARG A 8 -12.57 10.53 -0.09
CA ARG A 8 -11.50 9.54 -0.27
C ARG A 8 -11.59 8.43 0.77
N SER A 9 -11.76 8.77 2.05
CA SER A 9 -11.91 7.78 3.12
C SER A 9 -13.13 6.88 2.91
N TYR A 10 -14.26 7.45 2.48
CA TYR A 10 -15.47 6.68 2.18
C TYR A 10 -15.26 5.73 0.99
N LEU A 11 -14.65 6.20 -0.10
CA LEU A 11 -14.35 5.37 -1.26
C LEU A 11 -13.39 4.22 -0.91
N LEU A 12 -12.38 4.48 -0.09
CA LEU A 12 -11.46 3.45 0.40
C LEU A 12 -12.18 2.43 1.30
N GLY A 13 -13.05 2.88 2.21
CA GLY A 13 -13.86 1.99 3.04
C GLY A 13 -14.85 1.14 2.23
N PHE A 14 -15.45 1.72 1.19
CA PHE A 14 -16.33 1.00 0.27
C PHE A 14 -15.56 -0.04 -0.54
N GLY A 15 -14.40 0.32 -1.11
CA GLY A 15 -13.51 -0.62 -1.80
C GLY A 15 -13.04 -1.76 -0.90
N PHE A 16 -12.64 -1.46 0.34
CA PHE A 16 -12.30 -2.47 1.34
C PHE A 16 -13.46 -3.45 1.58
N SER A 17 -14.68 -2.93 1.72
CA SER A 17 -15.88 -3.73 1.96
C SER A 17 -16.21 -4.65 0.78
N ILE A 18 -16.07 -4.16 -0.46
CA ILE A 18 -16.17 -5.00 -1.67
C ILE A 18 -15.09 -6.10 -1.64
N GLY A 19 -13.85 -5.75 -1.32
CA GLY A 19 -12.76 -6.72 -1.21
C GLY A 19 -13.08 -7.84 -0.23
N GLN A 20 -13.61 -7.49 0.95
CA GLN A 20 -14.08 -8.48 1.92
C GLN A 20 -15.21 -9.34 1.36
N LEU A 21 -16.24 -8.74 0.75
CA LEU A 21 -17.33 -9.51 0.14
C LEU A 21 -16.82 -10.54 -0.88
N LEU A 22 -15.84 -10.17 -1.71
CA LEU A 22 -15.22 -11.10 -2.66
C LEU A 22 -14.50 -12.26 -1.93
N VAL A 23 -13.70 -11.96 -0.90
CA VAL A 23 -13.03 -13.00 -0.09
C VAL A 23 -14.02 -13.99 0.52
N TRP A 24 -15.15 -13.50 1.04
CA TRP A 24 -16.12 -14.32 1.77
C TRP A 24 -17.14 -15.03 0.88
N LYS A 25 -17.49 -14.46 -0.28
CA LYS A 25 -18.63 -14.93 -1.10
C LYS A 25 -18.23 -15.50 -2.45
N THR A 26 -17.02 -15.27 -2.95
CA THR A 26 -16.61 -15.73 -4.27
C THR A 26 -15.37 -16.64 -4.21
N VAL A 27 -15.08 -17.30 -5.33
CA VAL A 27 -13.84 -18.06 -5.52
C VAL A 27 -12.64 -17.11 -5.68
N ASP A 28 -12.89 -15.83 -5.97
CA ASP A 28 -11.88 -14.82 -6.18
C ASP A 28 -11.42 -14.16 -4.86
N ARG A 29 -10.82 -14.99 -4.02
CA ARG A 29 -10.24 -14.55 -2.75
C ARG A 29 -8.97 -13.73 -2.94
N ALA A 30 -8.26 -13.95 -4.04
CA ALA A 30 -6.98 -13.31 -4.31
C ALA A 30 -7.17 -11.83 -4.65
N PHE A 31 -8.07 -11.51 -5.59
CA PHE A 31 -8.40 -10.13 -5.92
C PHE A 31 -9.10 -9.41 -4.77
N GLY A 32 -10.02 -10.09 -4.08
CA GLY A 32 -10.67 -9.53 -2.90
C GLY A 32 -9.67 -9.14 -1.80
N SER A 33 -8.70 -10.01 -1.52
CA SER A 33 -7.62 -9.76 -0.57
C SER A 33 -6.71 -8.61 -1.00
N TYR A 34 -6.32 -8.57 -2.28
CA TYR A 34 -5.56 -7.48 -2.88
C TYR A 34 -6.28 -6.13 -2.70
N LEU A 35 -7.56 -6.06 -3.06
CA LEU A 35 -8.35 -4.83 -2.97
C LEU A 35 -8.47 -4.36 -1.51
N SER A 36 -8.72 -5.28 -0.58
CA SER A 36 -8.75 -4.96 0.85
C SER A 36 -7.41 -4.39 1.34
N ILE A 37 -6.29 -5.01 1.01
CA ILE A 37 -4.97 -4.51 1.43
C ILE A 37 -4.63 -3.17 0.78
N LEU A 38 -4.95 -2.98 -0.49
CA LEU A 38 -4.73 -1.71 -1.20
C LEU A 38 -5.51 -0.58 -0.53
N CYS A 39 -6.79 -0.79 -0.24
CA CYS A 39 -7.61 0.20 0.44
C CYS A 39 -7.11 0.48 1.87
N CYS A 40 -6.72 -0.55 2.61
CA CYS A 40 -6.13 -0.40 3.94
C CYS A 40 -4.85 0.43 3.90
N PHE A 41 -3.92 0.14 2.98
CA PHE A 41 -2.65 0.84 2.84
C PHE A 41 -2.86 2.35 2.65
N HIS A 42 -3.68 2.74 1.66
CA HIS A 42 -3.89 4.16 1.37
C HIS A 42 -4.61 4.91 2.51
N TYR A 43 -5.54 4.24 3.19
CA TYR A 43 -6.24 4.84 4.33
C TYR A 43 -5.32 4.98 5.54
N SER A 44 -4.55 3.94 5.86
CA SER A 44 -3.65 3.91 7.00
C SER A 44 -2.49 4.90 6.86
N GLU A 45 -2.00 5.15 5.64
CA GLU A 45 -1.03 6.22 5.35
C GLU A 45 -1.55 7.59 5.78
N PHE A 46 -2.76 7.95 5.36
CA PHE A 46 -3.38 9.21 5.74
C PHE A 46 -3.65 9.26 7.25
N LEU A 47 -4.20 8.19 7.81
CA LEU A 47 -4.53 8.12 9.24
C LEU A 47 -3.29 8.30 10.11
N VAL A 48 -2.22 7.54 9.86
CA VAL A 48 -0.99 7.65 10.66
C VAL A 48 -0.35 9.03 10.48
N THR A 49 -0.33 9.57 9.27
CA THR A 49 0.17 10.94 9.02
C THR A 49 -0.62 11.99 9.81
N SER A 50 -1.94 11.83 9.89
CA SER A 50 -2.80 12.74 10.66
C SER A 50 -2.52 12.73 12.16
N ILE A 51 -1.93 11.64 12.67
CA ILE A 51 -1.55 11.48 14.08
C ILE A 51 -0.14 12.04 14.31
N ILE A 52 0.83 11.64 13.48
CA ILE A 52 2.25 11.90 13.75
C ILE A 52 2.74 13.26 13.26
N ASN A 53 2.11 13.80 12.20
CA ASN A 53 2.54 15.07 11.59
C ASN A 53 1.33 15.84 11.00
N PRO A 54 0.39 16.33 11.85
CA PRO A 54 -0.82 17.02 11.38
C PRO A 54 -0.52 18.28 10.56
N SER A 55 0.61 18.94 10.83
CA SER A 55 1.07 20.13 10.12
C SER A 55 1.44 19.87 8.65
N ALA A 56 1.84 18.64 8.32
CA ALA A 56 2.19 18.23 6.96
C ALA A 56 1.06 17.47 6.24
N LEU A 57 -0.10 17.32 6.88
CA LEU A 57 -1.21 16.53 6.35
C LEU A 57 -1.84 17.21 5.13
N SER A 58 -1.92 16.49 4.01
CA SER A 58 -2.58 16.95 2.79
C SER A 58 -3.42 15.83 2.17
N LEU A 59 -4.12 16.12 1.07
CA LEU A 59 -4.82 15.09 0.30
C LEU A 59 -3.85 14.07 -0.33
N ASP A 60 -2.59 14.45 -0.53
CA ASP A 60 -1.56 13.58 -1.09
C ASP A 60 -1.05 12.57 -0.05
N SER A 61 -1.33 12.80 1.25
CA SER A 61 -0.99 11.85 2.33
C SER A 61 -1.76 10.52 2.23
N PHE A 62 -2.81 10.44 1.40
CA PHE A 62 -3.43 9.15 1.03
C PHE A 62 -2.56 8.34 0.04
N LEU A 63 -1.59 8.96 -0.62
CA LEU A 63 -0.74 8.38 -1.65
C LEU A 63 -1.49 7.76 -2.83
N LEU A 64 -2.70 8.26 -3.13
CA LEU A 64 -3.49 7.80 -4.28
C LEU A 64 -2.95 8.33 -5.62
N ASN A 65 -2.35 9.52 -5.59
CA ASN A 65 -1.80 10.19 -6.76
C ASN A 65 -0.28 10.11 -6.74
N HIS A 66 0.28 8.94 -7.03
CA HIS A 66 1.73 8.75 -7.15
C HIS A 66 2.26 9.33 -8.47
N SER A 67 1.81 8.77 -9.60
CA SER A 67 2.13 9.25 -10.93
C SER A 67 1.15 8.67 -11.97
N VAL A 68 1.19 9.17 -13.21
CA VAL A 68 0.38 8.62 -14.30
C VAL A 68 0.82 7.19 -14.63
N GLU A 69 2.13 6.94 -14.60
CA GLU A 69 2.77 5.66 -14.85
C GLU A 69 2.33 4.62 -13.82
N TYR A 70 2.25 5.00 -12.54
CA TYR A 70 1.71 4.14 -11.48
C TYR A 70 0.25 3.77 -11.78
N GLY A 71 -0.58 4.74 -12.19
CA GLY A 71 -1.97 4.50 -12.56
C GLY A 71 -2.11 3.54 -13.75
N ILE A 72 -1.28 3.72 -14.78
CA ILE A 72 -1.22 2.82 -15.94
C ILE A 72 -0.76 1.42 -15.53
N ALA A 73 0.24 1.31 -14.64
CA ALA A 73 0.73 0.03 -14.16
C ALA A 73 -0.36 -0.73 -13.38
N ALA A 74 -1.07 -0.06 -12.47
CA ALA A 74 -2.19 -0.65 -11.73
C ALA A 74 -3.33 -1.06 -12.67
N GLY A 75 -3.72 -0.21 -13.62
CA GLY A 75 -4.76 -0.54 -14.60
C GLY A 75 -4.38 -1.72 -15.51
N ALA A 76 -3.12 -1.80 -15.91
CA ALA A 76 -2.59 -2.92 -16.68
C ALA A 76 -2.62 -4.23 -15.87
N SER A 77 -2.30 -4.18 -14.57
CA SER A 77 -2.34 -5.34 -13.68
C SER A 77 -3.78 -5.88 -13.53
N TRP A 78 -4.76 -4.98 -13.36
CA TRP A 78 -6.17 -5.38 -13.30
C TRP A 78 -6.67 -5.97 -14.61
N LEU A 79 -6.22 -5.43 -15.74
CA LEU A 79 -6.56 -5.97 -17.06
C LEU A 79 -5.94 -7.35 -17.28
N GLU A 80 -4.67 -7.54 -16.93
CA GLU A 80 -3.99 -8.84 -16.96
C GLU A 80 -4.75 -9.86 -16.10
N TYR A 81 -5.07 -9.50 -14.87
CA TYR A 81 -5.82 -10.34 -13.95
C TYR A 81 -7.17 -10.78 -14.55
N ALA A 82 -7.92 -9.84 -15.16
CA ALA A 82 -9.20 -10.13 -15.79
C ALA A 82 -9.05 -11.06 -17.02
N ILE A 83 -8.03 -10.84 -17.85
CA ILE A 83 -7.74 -11.70 -19.01
C ILE A 83 -7.39 -13.12 -18.54
N GLU A 84 -6.53 -13.26 -17.54
CA GLU A 84 -6.14 -14.56 -17.00
C GLU A 84 -7.32 -15.29 -16.35
N LEU A 85 -8.20 -14.57 -15.66
CA LEU A 85 -9.39 -15.16 -15.06
C LEU A 85 -10.36 -15.68 -16.13
N CYS A 86 -10.49 -14.97 -17.26
CA CYS A 86 -11.34 -15.38 -18.38
C CYS A 86 -10.77 -16.56 -19.18
N LEU A 87 -9.46 -16.54 -19.49
CA LEU A 87 -8.81 -17.54 -20.34
C LEU A 87 -8.32 -18.76 -19.56
N PHE A 88 -7.87 -18.57 -18.32
CA PHE A 88 -7.18 -19.58 -17.52
C PHE A 88 -7.63 -19.58 -16.05
N PRO A 89 -8.94 -19.75 -15.75
CA PRO A 89 -9.46 -19.69 -14.38
C PRO A 89 -8.79 -20.69 -13.42
N GLY A 90 -8.30 -21.82 -13.96
CA GLY A 90 -7.54 -22.82 -13.20
C GLY A 90 -6.27 -22.29 -12.53
N LEU A 91 -5.59 -21.29 -13.11
CA LEU A 91 -4.38 -20.68 -12.52
C LEU A 91 -4.69 -19.97 -11.19
N LYS A 92 -5.91 -19.45 -11.04
CA LYS A 92 -6.36 -18.70 -9.86
C LYS A 92 -6.89 -19.61 -8.74
N LEU A 93 -7.11 -20.90 -9.00
CA LEU A 93 -7.56 -21.87 -7.98
C LEU A 93 -6.52 -22.13 -6.90
N CYS A 94 -5.23 -22.04 -7.25
CA CYS A 94 -4.15 -22.36 -6.33
C CYS A 94 -3.90 -21.20 -5.33
N GLN A 95 -4.16 -21.40 -4.04
CA GLN A 95 -4.23 -20.30 -3.05
C GLN A 95 -2.91 -20.01 -2.32
N TRP A 96 -1.86 -20.82 -2.47
CA TRP A 96 -0.62 -20.63 -1.70
C TRP A 96 0.14 -19.33 -2.04
N PRO A 97 0.22 -18.87 -3.32
CA PRO A 97 0.87 -17.60 -3.63
C PRO A 97 0.11 -16.42 -3.03
N MET A 98 -1.22 -16.47 -3.00
CA MET A 98 -2.05 -15.48 -2.30
C MET A 98 -1.64 -15.32 -0.84
N LYS A 99 -1.44 -16.44 -0.13
CA LYS A 99 -1.02 -16.41 1.29
C LYS A 99 0.38 -15.79 1.47
N ILE A 100 1.31 -16.09 0.56
CA ILE A 100 2.65 -15.50 0.58
C ILE A 100 2.60 -14.00 0.29
N GLY A 101 1.84 -13.60 -0.73
CA GLY A 101 1.64 -12.18 -1.07
C GLY A 101 1.01 -11.41 0.09
N LEU A 102 -0.06 -11.96 0.69
CA LEU A 102 -0.69 -11.42 1.90
C LEU A 102 0.31 -11.25 3.05
N PHE A 103 1.15 -12.25 3.30
CA PHE A 103 2.20 -12.16 4.32
C PHE A 103 3.15 -10.99 4.06
N PHE A 104 3.67 -10.86 2.83
CA PHE A 104 4.56 -9.76 2.47
C PHE A 104 3.87 -8.39 2.58
N CYS A 105 2.61 -8.28 2.15
CA CYS A 105 1.82 -7.07 2.31
C CYS A 105 1.65 -6.69 3.78
N ILE A 106 1.23 -7.62 4.64
CA ILE A 106 1.00 -7.35 6.06
C ILE A 106 2.31 -7.00 6.75
N ALA A 107 3.39 -7.77 6.51
CA ALA A 107 4.70 -7.49 7.09
C ALA A 107 5.25 -6.13 6.63
N GLY A 108 5.14 -5.82 5.33
CA GLY A 108 5.56 -4.54 4.76
C GLY A 108 4.76 -3.36 5.31
N GLU A 109 3.44 -3.52 5.45
CA GLU A 109 2.54 -2.55 6.09
C GLU A 109 2.95 -2.26 7.53
N LEU A 110 3.13 -3.30 8.34
CA LEU A 110 3.55 -3.15 9.74
C LEU A 110 4.92 -2.49 9.87
N LEU A 111 5.89 -2.89 9.03
CA LEU A 111 7.22 -2.28 8.97
C LEU A 111 7.13 -0.79 8.60
N ARG A 112 6.33 -0.44 7.60
CA ARG A 112 6.15 0.95 7.16
C ARG A 112 5.50 1.80 8.23
N LYS A 113 4.39 1.35 8.82
CA LYS A 113 3.68 2.09 9.87
C LYS A 113 4.49 2.16 11.16
N GLY A 114 5.21 1.09 11.49
CA GLY A 114 6.18 1.09 12.60
C GLY A 114 7.27 2.14 12.41
N ALA A 115 7.81 2.29 11.20
CA ALA A 115 8.77 3.35 10.87
C ALA A 115 8.17 4.75 10.99
N MET A 116 6.97 4.97 10.45
CA MET A 116 6.25 6.24 10.58
C MET A 116 6.03 6.61 12.05
N LEU A 117 5.53 5.68 12.86
CA LEU A 117 5.29 5.89 14.29
C LEU A 117 6.58 6.12 15.08
N THR A 118 7.66 5.41 14.75
CA THR A 118 8.98 5.57 15.41
C THR A 118 9.61 6.93 15.08
N ALA A 119 9.50 7.39 13.83
CA ALA A 119 10.03 8.69 13.42
C ALA A 119 9.17 9.88 13.87
N TRP A 120 7.87 9.64 14.11
CA TRP A 120 6.89 10.63 14.54
C TRP A 120 6.87 11.85 13.61
N SER A 121 6.96 13.06 14.16
CA SER A 121 7.00 14.32 13.41
C SER A 121 8.23 14.48 12.51
N ASN A 122 9.25 13.64 12.65
CA ASN A 122 10.41 13.62 11.75
C ASN A 122 10.13 12.87 10.43
N PHE A 123 9.00 12.16 10.34
CA PHE A 123 8.56 11.51 9.11
C PHE A 123 7.81 12.48 8.19
N THR A 124 8.16 12.46 6.91
CA THR A 124 7.44 13.15 5.84
C THR A 124 7.37 12.26 4.59
N HIS A 125 6.27 12.33 3.84
CA HIS A 125 6.16 11.62 2.56
C HIS A 125 7.10 12.18 1.48
N LEU A 126 7.35 13.49 1.53
CA LEU A 126 8.28 14.17 0.63
C LEU A 126 9.67 14.21 1.26
N VAL A 127 10.69 13.92 0.45
CA VAL A 127 12.09 14.09 0.85
C VAL A 127 12.36 15.58 1.09
N ARG A 128 12.95 15.90 2.23
CA ARG A 128 13.29 17.27 2.61
C ARG A 128 14.74 17.55 2.25
N GLU A 129 14.98 18.61 1.48
CA GLU A 129 16.33 19.07 1.12
C GLU A 129 16.91 20.04 2.15
N THR A 130 16.05 20.75 2.89
CA THR A 130 16.46 21.72 3.91
C THR A 130 16.11 21.23 5.31
N ARG A 131 17.03 21.46 6.25
CA ARG A 131 16.81 21.14 7.66
C ARG A 131 15.86 22.15 8.29
N VAL A 132 14.79 21.64 8.91
CA VAL A 132 13.81 22.44 9.67
C VAL A 132 14.12 22.35 11.16
N GLU A 133 13.84 23.42 11.89
CA GLU A 133 13.95 23.45 13.34
C GLU A 133 13.07 22.35 13.98
N GLY A 134 13.64 21.59 14.92
CA GLY A 134 12.98 20.43 15.53
C GLY A 134 13.18 19.09 14.81
N HIS A 135 13.70 19.05 13.57
CA HIS A 135 14.06 17.80 12.89
C HIS A 135 15.30 17.16 13.53
N LYS A 136 15.18 15.91 13.95
CA LYS A 136 16.22 15.13 14.61
C LYS A 136 16.42 13.80 13.91
N LEU A 137 17.68 13.33 13.94
CA LEU A 137 18.02 12.00 13.46
C LEU A 137 17.41 10.94 14.38
N VAL A 138 16.72 9.96 13.79
CA VAL A 138 16.08 8.85 14.49
C VAL A 138 16.88 7.57 14.23
N THR A 139 17.47 6.99 15.28
CA THR A 139 18.32 5.79 15.21
C THR A 139 17.88 4.67 16.15
N HIS A 140 16.79 4.88 16.90
CA HIS A 140 16.27 3.90 17.85
C HIS A 140 15.11 3.09 17.23
N GLY A 141 14.67 2.04 17.94
CA GLY A 141 13.59 1.18 17.46
C GLY A 141 13.92 0.55 16.12
N ILE A 142 12.99 0.60 15.17
CA ILE A 142 13.15 -0.05 13.87
C ILE A 142 14.24 0.57 12.98
N PHE A 143 14.63 1.82 13.26
CA PHE A 143 15.75 2.51 12.59
C PHE A 143 17.12 1.99 13.03
N SER A 144 17.20 1.19 14.10
CA SER A 144 18.44 0.51 14.49
C SER A 144 18.76 -0.69 13.59
N LEU A 145 17.74 -1.25 12.91
CA LEU A 145 17.89 -2.41 12.03
C LEU A 145 18.25 -1.99 10.59
N CYS A 146 17.69 -0.88 10.11
CA CYS A 146 18.01 -0.33 8.78
C CYS A 146 17.77 1.19 8.73
N ARG A 147 18.43 1.88 7.80
CA ARG A 147 18.34 3.35 7.66
C ARG A 147 17.00 3.84 7.12
N HIS A 148 16.31 3.01 6.32
CA HIS A 148 15.08 3.39 5.64
C HIS A 148 13.97 2.33 5.80
N PRO A 149 13.50 2.08 7.04
CA PRO A 149 12.53 1.02 7.30
C PRO A 149 11.18 1.28 6.62
N SER A 150 10.77 2.54 6.42
CA SER A 150 9.54 2.86 5.68
C SER A 150 9.60 2.48 4.20
N TYR A 151 10.74 2.71 3.53
CA TYR A 151 10.97 2.29 2.15
C TYR A 151 11.09 0.78 2.05
N ALA A 152 11.78 0.13 3.00
CA ALA A 152 11.83 -1.33 3.05
C ALA A 152 10.44 -1.96 3.22
N GLY A 153 9.60 -1.40 4.10
CA GLY A 153 8.21 -1.84 4.27
C GLY A 153 7.39 -1.66 3.00
N TRP A 154 7.52 -0.51 2.34
CA TRP A 154 6.83 -0.25 1.08
C TRP A 154 7.27 -1.21 -0.04
N PHE A 155 8.57 -1.47 -0.16
CA PHE A 155 9.12 -2.40 -1.15
C PHE A 155 8.52 -3.81 -1.01
N TRP A 156 8.55 -4.39 0.20
CA TRP A 156 7.97 -5.71 0.44
C TRP A 156 6.45 -5.73 0.26
N TRP A 157 5.77 -4.65 0.65
CA TRP A 157 4.34 -4.50 0.40
C TRP A 157 4.03 -4.52 -1.10
N SER A 158 4.76 -3.75 -1.92
CA SER A 158 4.58 -3.68 -3.37
C SER A 158 4.87 -5.01 -4.07
N ILE A 159 5.81 -5.81 -3.57
CA ILE A 159 6.02 -7.19 -4.08
C ILE A 159 4.82 -8.07 -3.71
N GLY A 160 4.36 -7.99 -2.47
CA GLY A 160 3.21 -8.77 -1.99
C GLY A 160 1.94 -8.54 -2.80
N THR A 161 1.69 -7.31 -3.26
CA THR A 161 0.51 -6.97 -4.06
C THR A 161 0.50 -7.61 -5.44
N GLN A 162 1.66 -7.99 -6.00
CA GLN A 162 1.78 -8.69 -7.27
C GLN A 162 1.70 -10.22 -7.08
N VAL A 163 2.33 -10.73 -6.02
CA VAL A 163 2.30 -12.17 -5.69
C VAL A 163 0.91 -12.63 -5.26
N CYS A 164 0.13 -11.77 -4.60
CA CYS A 164 -1.19 -12.10 -4.08
C CYS A 164 -2.20 -12.53 -5.17
N PRO A 165 -2.47 -11.72 -6.21
CA PRO A 165 -3.33 -12.08 -7.35
C PRO A 165 -2.66 -13.00 -8.38
N LYS A 166 -1.35 -13.28 -8.23
CA LYS A 166 -0.50 -14.01 -9.20
C LYS A 166 -0.44 -13.33 -10.56
N GLU A 167 -0.06 -12.07 -10.59
CA GLU A 167 0.21 -11.36 -11.83
C GLU A 167 1.62 -11.75 -12.29
N PHE A 168 1.78 -12.21 -13.54
CA PHE A 168 3.02 -12.81 -14.04
C PHE A 168 3.89 -11.75 -14.76
N ILE A 169 3.30 -10.66 -15.26
CA ILE A 169 3.99 -9.77 -16.22
C ILE A 169 4.71 -8.57 -15.57
N LYS A 170 4.44 -8.17 -14.32
CA LYS A 170 5.14 -6.99 -13.72
C LYS A 170 5.59 -7.16 -12.28
N SER A 171 6.66 -7.94 -12.09
CA SER A 171 7.43 -7.94 -10.83
C SER A 171 8.29 -6.67 -10.61
N ILE A 172 8.42 -5.77 -11.60
CA ILE A 172 9.42 -4.67 -11.60
C ILE A 172 8.83 -3.36 -12.16
N SER A 173 7.74 -2.82 -11.61
CA SER A 173 7.28 -1.47 -12.01
C SER A 173 6.86 -0.56 -10.86
N ILE A 174 7.00 -0.99 -9.60
CA ILE A 174 6.56 -0.21 -8.42
C ILE A 174 7.76 0.33 -7.62
N VAL A 175 8.98 0.28 -8.18
CA VAL A 175 10.22 0.72 -7.47
C VAL A 175 10.79 2.03 -8.02
N GLU A 176 10.15 2.67 -9.00
CA GLU A 176 10.62 3.98 -9.47
C GLU A 176 9.96 5.10 -8.64
N THR A 177 10.72 5.53 -7.63
CA THR A 177 10.65 6.87 -7.03
C THR A 177 11.34 7.90 -7.91
#